data_AF-A0A315CT40-F1
#
_entry.id   AF-A0A315CT40-F1
#
_cell.length_a   1.000
_cell.length_b   1.000
_cell.length_c   1.000
_cell.angle_alpha   90.00
_cell.angle_beta   90.00
_cell.angle_gamma   90.00
#
_symmetry.space_group_name_H-M   'P 1'
#
loop_
_entity.id
_entity.type
_entity.pdbx_description
1 polymer ?
#
loop_
_entity_poly.entity_id
_entity_poly.type
_entity_poly.pdbx_seq_one_letter_code
_entity_poly.pdbx_strand_id
1 'polypeptide(L)'
;MPQKSPPLTELTTVKLQSLGASLAARRKALRVSATVAAEAAGMSRVTLHRIEKGEPSVTMGAWSNAIAALGMQLQLQNNETLKPAQADQTGWWPVSISLADYPQLKSLAWQVQGADHLTPVEAFDIYERNARHLDLPTMAAQEQALWQALQQAFGKRASHV
;
A
#
# COMPACT_ATOMS: atom_id res chain seq x y z
N MET A 1 5.62 27.99 4.80
CA MET A 1 4.51 27.33 5.53
C MET A 1 4.51 25.86 5.17
N PRO A 2 4.24 24.92 6.09
CA PRO A 2 4.09 23.52 5.72
C PRO A 2 2.96 23.37 4.69
N GLN A 3 3.13 22.46 3.73
CA GLN A 3 2.10 22.17 2.74
C GLN A 3 0.83 21.65 3.42
N LYS A 4 -0.35 21.99 2.86
CA LYS A 4 -1.61 21.40 3.30
C LYS A 4 -1.54 19.88 3.11
N SER A 5 -1.86 19.14 4.16
CA SER A 5 -1.94 17.69 4.09
C SER A 5 -3.00 17.26 3.06
N PRO A 6 -2.77 16.16 2.34
CA PRO A 6 -3.78 15.59 1.45
C PRO A 6 -5.06 15.23 2.24
N PRO A 7 -6.23 15.23 1.59
CA PRO A 7 -7.47 14.85 2.25
C PRO A 7 -7.40 13.39 2.73
N LEU A 8 -7.88 13.14 3.94
CA LEU A 8 -7.96 11.78 4.48
C LEU A 8 -9.21 11.07 3.97
N THR A 9 -9.06 9.77 3.69
CA THR A 9 -10.21 8.87 3.55
C THR A 9 -10.74 8.47 4.94
N GLU A 10 -11.98 8.00 5.00
CA GLU A 10 -12.59 7.48 6.24
C GLU A 10 -11.77 6.35 6.84
N LEU A 11 -11.31 5.40 6.01
CA LEU A 11 -10.46 4.28 6.43
C LEU A 11 -9.16 4.76 7.08
N THR A 12 -8.49 5.77 6.50
CA THR A 12 -7.25 6.32 7.06
C THR A 12 -7.51 7.05 8.37
N THR A 13 -8.64 7.74 8.48
CA THR A 13 -9.06 8.43 9.72
C THR A 13 -9.27 7.42 10.86
N VAL A 14 -9.98 6.32 10.59
CA VAL A 14 -10.20 5.25 11.58
C VAL A 14 -8.88 4.61 12.02
N LYS A 15 -7.94 4.38 11.08
CA LYS A 15 -6.61 3.85 11.40
C LYS A 15 -5.79 4.79 12.29
N LEU A 16 -5.85 6.10 12.06
CA LEU A 16 -5.17 7.08 12.91
C LEU A 16 -5.79 7.14 14.32
N GLN A 17 -7.12 7.09 14.41
CA GLN A 17 -7.83 7.05 15.69
C GLN A 17 -7.49 5.77 16.48
N SER A 18 -7.41 4.61 15.83
CA SER A 18 -7.03 3.36 16.49
C SER A 18 -5.58 3.37 16.97
N LEU A 19 -4.66 3.96 16.20
CA LEU A 19 -3.28 4.19 16.61
C LEU A 19 -3.22 5.08 17.87
N GLY A 20 -3.89 6.24 17.85
CA GLY A 20 -3.95 7.16 18.98
C GLY A 20 -4.55 6.52 20.24
N ALA A 21 -5.64 5.75 20.08
CA ALA A 21 -6.27 5.01 21.17
C ALA A 21 -5.33 3.95 21.77
N SER A 22 -4.50 3.30 20.95
CA SER A 22 -3.51 2.30 21.41
C SER A 22 -2.42 2.95 22.27
N LEU A 23 -1.95 4.14 21.90
CA LEU A 23 -1.01 4.94 22.72
C LEU A 23 -1.66 5.33 24.07
N ALA A 24 -2.90 5.81 24.04
CA ALA A 24 -3.63 6.17 25.26
C ALA A 24 -3.85 4.97 26.19
N ALA A 25 -4.16 3.80 25.62
CA ALA A 25 -4.32 2.55 26.35
C ALA A 25 -3.00 2.11 26.99
N ARG A 26 -1.88 2.14 26.25
CA ARG A 26 -0.54 1.84 26.78
C ARG A 26 -0.17 2.76 27.94
N ARG A 27 -0.37 4.07 27.79
CA ARG A 27 -0.11 5.03 28.86
C ARG A 27 -0.91 4.73 30.13
N LYS A 28 -2.21 4.44 29.98
CA LYS A 28 -3.08 4.06 31.10
C LYS A 28 -2.63 2.75 31.76
N ALA A 29 -2.20 1.76 30.98
CA ALA A 29 -1.67 0.50 31.50
C ALA A 29 -0.38 0.71 32.31
N LEU A 30 0.46 1.66 31.93
CA LEU A 30 1.64 2.08 32.69
C LEU A 30 1.31 2.99 33.89
N ARG A 31 0.03 3.37 34.08
CA ARG A 31 -0.44 4.31 35.11
C ARG A 31 0.25 5.69 35.07
N VAL A 32 0.68 6.12 33.88
CA VAL A 32 1.35 7.42 33.67
C VAL A 32 0.31 8.50 33.31
N SER A 33 0.46 9.69 33.90
CA SER A 33 -0.40 10.83 33.58
C SER A 33 -0.08 11.37 32.18
N ALA A 34 -1.07 12.00 31.52
CA ALA A 34 -0.83 12.62 30.22
C ALA A 34 0.25 13.72 30.28
N THR A 35 0.39 14.42 31.41
CA THR A 35 1.42 15.44 31.60
C THR A 35 2.81 14.82 31.62
N VAL A 36 3.02 13.79 32.44
CA VAL A 36 4.33 13.11 32.57
C VAL A 36 4.73 12.45 31.25
N ALA A 37 3.78 11.81 30.55
CA ALA A 37 4.07 11.21 29.25
C ALA A 37 4.44 12.27 28.19
N ALA A 38 3.79 13.44 28.22
CA ALA A 38 4.09 14.52 27.28
C ALA A 38 5.47 15.13 27.55
N GLU A 39 5.83 15.34 28.82
CA GLU A 39 7.15 15.80 29.24
C GLU A 39 8.25 14.81 28.82
N ALA A 40 8.05 13.51 29.07
CA ALA A 40 8.99 12.47 28.63
C ALA A 40 9.15 12.41 27.11
N ALA A 41 8.10 12.76 26.36
CA ALA A 41 8.12 12.84 24.90
C ALA A 41 8.61 14.20 24.36
N GLY A 42 8.99 15.14 25.24
CA GLY A 42 9.49 16.46 24.86
C GLY A 42 8.44 17.34 24.17
N MET A 43 7.16 17.21 24.54
CA MET A 43 6.05 17.95 23.91
C MET A 43 5.03 18.46 24.92
N SER A 44 4.11 19.33 24.45
CA SER A 44 3.00 19.80 25.29
C SER A 44 1.97 18.70 25.54
N ARG A 45 1.29 18.75 26.70
CA ARG A 45 0.13 17.90 27.02
C ARG A 45 -0.96 17.95 25.93
N VAL A 46 -1.16 19.12 25.32
CA VAL A 46 -2.14 19.32 24.24
C VAL A 46 -1.73 18.55 22.99
N THR A 47 -0.44 18.57 22.63
CA THR A 47 0.09 17.77 21.52
C THR A 47 -0.12 16.28 21.77
N LEU A 48 0.19 15.78 22.97
CA LEU A 48 -0.06 14.38 23.32
C LEU A 48 -1.56 14.04 23.25
N HIS A 49 -2.45 14.93 23.70
CA HIS A 49 -3.88 14.71 23.62
C HIS A 49 -4.38 14.56 22.16
N ARG A 50 -3.87 15.39 21.26
CA ARG A 50 -4.18 15.34 19.81
C ARG A 50 -3.68 14.05 19.17
N ILE A 51 -2.47 13.60 19.57
CA ILE A 51 -1.94 12.28 19.21
C ILE A 51 -2.87 11.16 19.69
N GLU A 52 -3.28 11.16 20.96
CA GLU A 52 -4.19 10.14 21.51
C GLU A 52 -5.56 10.12 20.82
N LYS A 53 -5.95 11.21 20.13
CA LYS A 53 -7.17 11.31 19.33
C LYS A 53 -6.99 10.94 17.86
N GLY A 54 -5.78 10.62 17.41
CA GLY A 54 -5.54 10.29 16.00
C GLY A 54 -5.44 11.50 15.09
N GLU A 55 -5.04 12.67 15.59
CA GLU A 55 -5.04 13.88 14.77
C GLU A 55 -3.89 13.88 13.74
N PRO A 56 -4.20 13.96 12.42
CA PRO A 56 -3.21 13.83 11.35
C PRO A 56 -2.27 15.03 11.19
N SER A 57 -2.66 16.19 11.72
CA SER A 57 -1.90 17.44 11.60
C SER A 57 -0.69 17.48 12.55
N VAL A 58 -0.59 16.53 13.48
CA VAL A 58 0.57 16.38 14.36
C VAL A 58 1.69 15.69 13.60
N THR A 59 2.92 16.20 13.75
CA THR A 59 4.09 15.71 13.00
C THR A 59 4.41 14.25 13.34
N MET A 60 4.85 13.47 12.36
CA MET A 60 5.28 12.08 12.57
C MET A 60 6.42 11.97 13.61
N GLY A 61 7.27 13.00 13.71
CA GLY A 61 8.29 13.07 14.77
C GLY A 61 7.69 13.14 16.18
N ALA A 62 6.62 13.92 16.39
CA ALA A 62 5.93 13.96 17.67
C ALA A 62 5.24 12.62 17.99
N TRP A 63 4.61 11.99 17.00
CA TRP A 63 4.10 10.61 17.14
C TRP A 63 5.21 9.64 17.57
N SER A 64 6.37 9.70 16.93
CA SER A 64 7.52 8.85 17.23
C SER A 64 8.05 9.06 18.65
N ASN A 65 8.14 10.32 19.10
CA ASN A 65 8.55 10.62 20.48
C ASN A 65 7.56 10.06 21.52
N ALA A 66 6.25 10.16 21.27
CA ALA A 66 5.24 9.62 22.16
C ALA A 66 5.32 8.08 22.24
N ILE A 67 5.52 7.42 21.09
CA ILE A 67 5.72 5.96 21.00
C ILE A 67 6.95 5.53 21.80
N ALA A 68 8.08 6.23 21.62
CA ALA A 68 9.32 5.95 22.34
C ALA A 68 9.18 6.18 23.85
N ALA A 69 8.55 7.28 24.27
CA ALA A 69 8.32 7.61 25.68
C ALA A 69 7.41 6.58 26.40
N LEU A 70 6.53 5.90 25.66
CA LEU A 70 5.67 4.83 26.18
C LEU A 70 6.30 3.42 26.06
N GLY A 71 7.55 3.33 25.63
CA GLY A 71 8.27 2.08 25.44
C GLY A 71 7.63 1.19 24.38
N MET A 72 7.06 1.78 23.34
CA MET A 72 6.49 1.09 22.18
C MET A 72 7.42 1.22 20.97
N GLN A 73 7.17 0.40 19.94
CA GLN A 73 7.85 0.47 18.65
C GLN A 73 6.81 0.57 17.54
N LEU A 74 7.07 1.40 16.53
CA LEU A 74 6.26 1.48 15.32
C LEU A 74 6.84 0.54 14.27
N GLN A 75 6.01 -0.35 13.74
CA GLN A 75 6.38 -1.28 12.68
C GLN A 75 5.44 -1.12 11.50
N LEU A 76 6.00 -1.13 10.28
CA LEU A 76 5.25 -1.21 9.04
C LEU A 76 5.16 -2.67 8.63
N GLN A 77 3.96 -3.13 8.27
CA GLN A 77 3.72 -4.49 7.82
C GLN A 77 3.22 -4.46 6.38
N ASN A 78 3.78 -5.33 5.54
CA ASN A 78 3.23 -5.58 4.22
C ASN A 78 1.86 -6.24 4.36
N ASN A 79 0.92 -5.87 3.50
CA ASN A 79 -0.40 -6.48 3.48
C ASN A 79 -0.41 -7.85 2.75
N GLU A 80 0.74 -8.51 2.62
CA GLU A 80 0.94 -9.75 1.87
C GLU A 80 0.24 -10.96 2.51
N THR A 81 -0.19 -10.84 3.77
CA THR A 81 -0.94 -11.88 4.50
C THR A 81 -2.44 -11.89 4.23
N LEU A 82 -2.98 -10.87 3.55
CA LEU A 82 -4.24 -11.03 2.83
C LEU A 82 -3.91 -11.70 1.51
N LYS A 83 -3.68 -13.02 1.54
CA LYS A 83 -3.72 -13.83 0.33
C LYS A 83 -5.06 -13.52 -0.34
N PRO A 84 -5.10 -12.84 -1.50
CA PRO A 84 -6.37 -12.54 -2.12
C PRO A 84 -7.00 -13.90 -2.42
N ALA A 85 -8.12 -14.20 -1.77
CA ALA A 85 -9.07 -15.08 -2.41
C ALA A 85 -9.28 -14.50 -3.82
N GLN A 86 -9.15 -15.34 -4.84
CA GLN A 86 -9.06 -15.01 -6.26
C GLN A 86 -10.34 -14.37 -6.84
N ALA A 87 -10.95 -13.40 -6.17
CA ALA A 87 -12.18 -12.77 -6.63
C ALA A 87 -12.08 -11.26 -6.47
N ASP A 88 -12.29 -10.57 -7.59
CA ASP A 88 -12.55 -9.14 -7.74
C ASP A 88 -11.37 -8.18 -7.49
N GLN A 89 -10.32 -8.36 -8.29
CA GLN A 89 -9.33 -7.30 -8.55
C GLN A 89 -9.76 -6.39 -9.72
N THR A 90 -11.01 -5.90 -9.72
CA THR A 90 -11.40 -4.82 -10.63
C THR A 90 -10.81 -3.51 -10.10
N GLY A 91 -9.56 -3.21 -10.49
CA GLY A 91 -8.89 -1.93 -10.21
C GLY A 91 -7.69 -1.97 -9.26
N TRP A 92 -7.13 -3.13 -8.93
CA TRP A 92 -5.85 -3.23 -8.19
C TRP A 92 -4.68 -3.25 -9.17
N TRP A 93 -3.71 -2.35 -9.01
CA TRP A 93 -2.52 -2.26 -9.87
C TRP A 93 -1.29 -2.87 -9.18
N PRO A 94 -0.82 -4.06 -9.57
CA PRO A 94 0.46 -4.55 -9.10
C PRO A 94 1.57 -3.71 -9.75
N VAL A 95 2.41 -3.07 -8.94
CA VAL A 95 3.65 -2.41 -9.40
C VAL A 95 4.65 -3.46 -9.93
N SER A 96 4.45 -4.74 -9.58
CA SER A 96 5.25 -5.89 -9.98
C SER A 96 4.34 -7.10 -10.24
N ILE A 97 4.37 -7.64 -11.46
CA ILE A 97 3.65 -8.83 -11.91
C ILE A 97 4.60 -10.02 -11.81
N SER A 98 4.31 -11.00 -10.96
CA SER A 98 5.10 -12.23 -10.83
C SER A 98 4.88 -13.15 -12.02
N LEU A 99 5.94 -13.55 -12.73
CA LEU A 99 5.85 -14.48 -13.86
C LEU A 99 5.42 -15.90 -13.44
N ALA A 100 5.50 -16.25 -12.15
CA ALA A 100 5.07 -17.56 -11.66
C ALA A 100 3.56 -17.77 -11.76
N ASP A 101 2.77 -16.69 -11.67
CA ASP A 101 1.31 -16.73 -11.69
C ASP A 101 0.73 -16.70 -13.12
N TYR A 102 1.57 -16.45 -14.12
CA TYR A 102 1.17 -16.22 -15.52
C TYR A 102 2.05 -17.06 -16.47
N PRO A 103 1.76 -18.37 -16.63
CA PRO A 103 2.59 -19.29 -17.40
C PRO A 103 2.72 -18.92 -18.88
N GLN A 104 1.68 -18.32 -19.50
CA GLN A 104 1.78 -17.84 -20.87
C GLN A 104 2.60 -16.56 -20.98
N LEU A 105 2.47 -15.62 -20.03
CA LEU A 105 3.33 -14.44 -20.02
C LEU A 105 4.80 -14.84 -19.86
N LYS A 106 5.08 -15.84 -19.01
CA LYS A 106 6.41 -16.39 -18.81
C LYS A 106 6.99 -17.04 -20.07
N SER A 107 6.18 -17.75 -20.87
CA SER A 107 6.65 -18.36 -22.11
C SER A 107 6.96 -17.32 -23.19
N LEU A 108 6.20 -16.23 -23.23
CA LEU A 108 6.38 -15.12 -24.17
C LEU A 108 7.50 -14.17 -23.74
N ALA A 109 7.79 -14.07 -22.44
CA ALA A 109 8.87 -13.27 -21.87
C ALA A 109 10.27 -13.89 -22.06
N TRP A 110 10.48 -14.77 -23.04
CA TRP A 110 11.78 -15.41 -23.33
C TRP A 110 12.91 -14.38 -23.56
N GLN A 111 12.55 -13.17 -24.00
CA GLN A 111 13.48 -12.06 -24.25
C GLN A 111 13.91 -11.35 -22.95
N VAL A 112 13.16 -11.51 -21.86
CA VAL A 112 13.49 -10.99 -20.52
C VAL A 112 14.18 -12.09 -19.72
N GLN A 113 15.44 -12.38 -20.06
CA GLN A 113 16.19 -13.43 -19.36
C GLN A 113 16.47 -13.02 -17.91
N GLY A 114 15.90 -13.79 -16.96
CA GLY A 114 16.26 -13.74 -15.54
C GLY A 114 15.43 -12.82 -14.63
N ALA A 115 14.35 -12.21 -15.12
CA ALA A 115 13.44 -11.45 -14.28
C ALA A 115 12.26 -12.33 -13.82
N ASP A 116 12.12 -12.56 -12.52
CA ASP A 116 10.95 -13.25 -11.95
C ASP A 116 9.70 -12.36 -11.88
N HIS A 117 9.89 -11.05 -12.12
CA HIS A 117 8.88 -10.01 -12.02
C HIS A 117 8.94 -9.05 -13.21
N LEU A 118 7.77 -8.65 -13.73
CA LEU A 118 7.62 -7.65 -14.78
C LEU A 118 6.82 -6.45 -14.29
N THR A 119 7.18 -5.26 -14.75
CA THR A 119 6.31 -4.09 -14.60
C THR A 119 5.08 -4.21 -15.50
N PRO A 120 3.97 -3.53 -15.19
CA PRO A 120 2.78 -3.52 -16.05
C PRO A 120 3.02 -3.06 -17.48
N VAL A 121 3.96 -2.13 -17.69
CA VAL A 121 4.32 -1.64 -19.03
C VAL A 121 5.05 -2.74 -19.82
N GLU A 122 6.03 -3.41 -19.20
CA GLU A 122 6.75 -4.50 -19.84
C GLU A 122 5.84 -5.68 -20.17
N ALA A 123 4.93 -6.03 -19.25
CA ALA A 123 3.95 -7.07 -19.49
C ALA A 123 3.04 -6.73 -20.69
N PHE A 124 2.56 -5.49 -20.78
CA PHE A 124 1.74 -5.03 -21.91
C PHE A 124 2.52 -5.06 -23.23
N ASP A 125 3.76 -4.56 -23.25
CA ASP A 125 4.63 -4.57 -24.43
C ASP A 125 4.91 -5.99 -24.93
N ILE A 126 5.12 -6.95 -24.02
CA ILE A 126 5.32 -8.36 -24.36
C ILE A 126 4.05 -8.95 -24.98
N TYR A 127 2.88 -8.66 -24.42
CA TYR A 127 1.61 -9.12 -24.97
C TYR A 127 1.33 -8.53 -26.36
N GLU A 128 1.55 -7.23 -26.59
CA GLU A 128 1.35 -6.60 -27.90
C GLU A 128 2.29 -7.17 -28.96
N ARG A 129 3.58 -7.32 -28.64
CA ARG A 129 4.58 -7.86 -29.58
C ARG A 129 4.29 -9.31 -29.95
N ASN A 130 3.74 -10.08 -29.02
CA ASN A 130 3.41 -11.49 -29.21
C ASN A 130 1.92 -11.74 -29.49
N ALA A 131 1.15 -10.70 -29.86
CA ALA A 131 -0.28 -10.81 -30.08
C ALA A 131 -0.67 -11.88 -31.12
N ARG A 132 0.23 -12.19 -32.07
CA ARG A 132 0.05 -13.25 -33.08
C ARG A 132 0.21 -14.68 -32.55
N HIS A 133 0.84 -14.82 -31.39
CA HIS A 133 1.09 -16.08 -30.69
C HIS A 133 0.23 -16.21 -29.43
N LEU A 134 -0.73 -15.31 -29.26
CA LEU A 134 -1.60 -15.29 -28.09
C LEU A 134 -2.81 -16.19 -28.35
N ASP A 135 -2.83 -17.37 -27.73
CA ASP A 135 -3.95 -18.30 -27.82
C ASP A 135 -5.04 -17.92 -26.80
N LEU A 136 -5.71 -16.77 -27.04
CA LEU A 136 -6.82 -16.23 -26.24
C LEU A 136 -7.85 -17.26 -25.74
N PRO A 137 -8.30 -18.24 -26.56
CA PRO A 137 -9.31 -19.22 -26.12
C PRO A 137 -8.78 -20.29 -25.15
N THR A 138 -7.46 -20.43 -24.98
CA THR A 138 -6.84 -21.41 -24.05
C THR A 138 -6.26 -20.77 -22.78
N MET A 139 -6.33 -19.43 -22.68
CA MET A 139 -5.77 -18.68 -21.56
C MET A 139 -6.52 -18.97 -20.25
N ALA A 140 -5.78 -18.97 -19.14
CA ALA A 140 -6.41 -19.02 -17.82
C ALA A 140 -7.25 -17.76 -17.60
N ALA A 141 -8.37 -17.87 -16.86
CA ALA A 141 -9.26 -16.73 -16.59
C ALA A 141 -8.51 -15.54 -15.92
N GLN A 142 -7.49 -15.84 -15.11
CA GLN A 142 -6.62 -14.84 -14.49
C GLN A 142 -5.70 -14.12 -15.48
N GLU A 143 -5.23 -14.81 -16.53
CA GLU A 143 -4.42 -14.21 -17.60
C GLU A 143 -5.27 -13.30 -18.49
N GLN A 144 -6.49 -13.71 -18.81
CA GLN A 144 -7.44 -12.89 -19.56
C GLN A 144 -7.80 -11.60 -18.79
N ALA A 145 -8.02 -11.71 -17.47
CA ALA A 145 -8.27 -10.56 -16.61
C ALA A 145 -7.09 -9.59 -16.56
N LEU A 146 -5.85 -10.11 -16.47
CA LEU A 146 -4.65 -9.29 -16.53
C LEU A 146 -4.54 -8.56 -17.88
N TRP A 147 -4.72 -9.28 -18.99
CA TRP A 147 -4.66 -8.68 -20.32
C TRP A 147 -5.70 -7.59 -20.53
N GLN A 148 -6.96 -7.82 -20.12
CA GLN A 148 -8.01 -6.80 -20.19
C GLN A 148 -7.69 -5.57 -19.32
N ALA A 149 -7.17 -5.77 -18.10
CA ALA A 149 -6.74 -4.67 -17.24
C ALA A 149 -5.60 -3.85 -17.87
N LEU A 150 -4.61 -4.52 -18.46
CA LEU A 150 -3.51 -3.87 -19.18
C LEU A 150 -3.98 -3.14 -20.44
N GLN A 151 -4.93 -3.68 -21.19
CA GLN A 151 -5.54 -2.98 -22.33
C GLN A 151 -6.33 -1.74 -21.91
N GLN A 152 -7.10 -1.81 -20.82
CA GLN A 152 -7.81 -0.64 -20.29
C GLN A 152 -6.83 0.45 -19.81
N ALA A 153 -5.69 0.03 -19.27
CA ALA A 153 -4.63 0.87 -18.77
C ALA A 153 -3.82 1.59 -19.86
N PHE A 154 -3.35 0.84 -20.84
CA PHE A 154 -2.35 1.29 -21.82
C PHE A 154 -2.92 1.42 -23.25
N GLY A 155 -4.02 0.74 -23.57
CA GLY A 155 -4.63 0.77 -24.91
C GLY A 155 -5.12 2.16 -25.35
N LYS A 156 -5.48 3.05 -24.41
CA LYS A 156 -5.86 4.44 -24.73
C LYS A 156 -4.67 5.37 -24.99
N ARG A 157 -3.45 4.98 -24.59
CA ARG A 157 -2.22 5.76 -24.88
C ARG A 157 -1.76 5.62 -26.34
N ALA A 158 -2.17 4.56 -27.05
CA ALA A 158 -1.83 4.35 -28.46
C ALA A 158 -2.72 5.15 -29.44
N SER A 159 -3.85 5.72 -28.98
CA SER A 159 -4.81 6.43 -29.85
C SER A 159 -4.51 7.92 -30.03
N HIS A 160 -3.42 8.41 -29.43
CA HIS A 160 -2.98 9.80 -29.52
C HIS A 160 -1.48 9.84 -29.83
N VAL A 161 -1.12 9.44 -31.06
CA VAL A 161 0.08 9.88 -31.76
C VAL A 161 -0.31 10.25 -33.18
#